data_AF-A0A946KB37-F1
#
_entry.id   AF-A0A946KB37-F1
#
_cell.length_a   1.000
_cell.length_b   1.000
_cell.length_c   1.000
_cell.angle_alpha   90.00
_cell.angle_beta   90.00
_cell.angle_gamma   90.00
#
_symmetry.space_group_name_H-M   'P 1'
#
loop_
_entity.id
_entity.type
_entity.pdbx_description
1 polymer ?
#
loop_
_entity_poly.entity_id
_entity_poly.type
_entity_poly.pdbx_seq_one_letter_code
_entity_poly.pdbx_strand_id
1 'polypeptide(L)'
;MKVKWLTVFLASCLISISYFCGQQRLCADNSNAQSAQHVGAAKPTGVEWKDCVLDLVQRADASGDKKLARFISNWPLPDEATQVDAQIIACIDKNTDGPGWLKESSKPLWSAFMLLRQQRAHHFFERAKTEIEKQRNLSTRHHFKSSNEATRLLVRAVREDPDHKLGRRALGYVRDDDQWVWPNAARQLAQRKEYSAENGWTRNGKSTMLPSPQSPFLLPNILSPQSTNATELFVSDHWSIETTAGIAKAGDFAERLELTRFIWRQVFGGFVMTPAELNSRINGQARPRPVSSSKAILLANREEYINNLQSLEPNVGKSLGMYWTPTQTTWFFDSPDSDGQTVEHEATHQLFAECWPTNPVAGTHHGIWAMEAAACYMESIEKTDFGFIVGGRNSGRVPAAKERLFNDSFFLPLRKLAKLGRRTLQNEPDLPKIYSQLSGLADFFINGERGRYRDAFVEYLVRLYRGTAEHETLWKLCKKSPEELGEAYKRYLSSQ
;
A
#
# COMPACT_ATOMS: atom_id res chain seq x y z
N MET A 1 82.38 18.40 -1.24
CA MET A 1 81.10 18.91 -1.81
C MET A 1 80.15 17.72 -1.90
N LYS A 2 79.23 17.57 -0.95
CA LYS A 2 77.83 18.05 -0.99
C LYS A 2 76.88 17.20 -1.85
N VAL A 3 76.08 16.39 -1.14
CA VAL A 3 74.64 16.03 -1.29
C VAL A 3 74.19 15.13 -2.46
N LYS A 4 73.70 13.91 -2.13
CA LYS A 4 72.27 13.48 -2.21
C LYS A 4 72.13 11.94 -2.16
N TRP A 5 71.84 11.43 -0.96
CA TRP A 5 71.09 10.20 -0.73
C TRP A 5 69.67 10.61 -0.35
N LEU A 6 68.65 10.37 -1.19
CA LEU A 6 67.22 10.25 -0.81
C LEU A 6 66.35 10.05 -2.09
N THR A 7 66.02 8.79 -2.46
CA THR A 7 64.98 8.53 -3.47
C THR A 7 64.37 7.12 -3.43
N VAL A 8 64.15 6.55 -2.24
CA VAL A 8 63.32 5.32 -2.11
C VAL A 8 62.27 5.39 -0.98
N PHE A 9 62.24 6.44 -0.15
CA PHE A 9 61.33 6.50 1.01
C PHE A 9 59.99 7.23 0.79
N LEU A 10 59.61 7.56 -0.45
CA LEU A 10 58.41 8.37 -0.74
C LEU A 10 57.30 7.65 -1.53
N ALA A 11 57.47 6.37 -1.87
CA ALA A 11 56.44 5.58 -2.57
C ALA A 11 55.61 4.66 -1.64
N SER A 12 56.04 4.42 -0.40
CA SER A 12 55.30 3.59 0.57
C SER A 12 54.46 4.35 1.59
N CYS A 13 54.47 5.69 1.57
CA CYS A 13 53.63 6.51 2.47
C CYS A 13 52.33 7.02 1.82
N LEU A 14 52.14 6.90 0.50
CA LEU A 14 50.91 7.36 -0.17
C LEU A 14 49.87 6.25 -0.40
N ILE A 15 50.26 4.98 -0.30
CA ILE A 15 49.32 3.84 -0.41
C ILE A 15 48.73 3.46 0.97
N SER A 16 49.35 3.92 2.06
CA SER A 16 48.87 3.66 3.43
C SER A 16 47.95 4.76 3.99
N ILE A 17 47.87 5.93 3.35
CA ILE A 17 47.03 7.06 3.82
C ILE A 17 45.61 6.99 3.24
N SER A 18 45.41 6.37 2.07
CA SER A 18 44.09 6.15 1.48
C SER A 18 43.33 4.96 2.10
N TYR A 19 44.05 3.98 2.65
CA TYR A 19 43.47 2.84 3.37
C TYR A 19 43.01 3.18 4.79
N PHE A 20 43.57 4.22 5.42
CA PHE A 20 43.28 4.59 6.80
C PHE A 20 42.07 5.54 6.97
N CYS A 21 41.74 6.32 5.94
CA CYS A 21 40.68 7.33 6.04
C CYS A 21 39.25 6.76 5.89
N GLY A 22 39.08 5.62 5.22
CA GLY A 22 37.79 4.97 5.00
C GLY A 22 37.32 4.03 6.13
N GLN A 23 38.25 3.37 6.83
CA GLN A 23 37.90 2.43 7.91
C GLN A 23 37.55 3.12 9.24
N GLN A 24 38.08 4.32 9.52
CA GLN A 24 37.77 5.03 10.76
C GLN A 24 36.35 5.61 10.84
N ARG A 25 35.65 5.80 9.72
CA ARG A 25 34.24 6.26 9.73
C ARG A 25 33.21 5.14 9.93
N LEU A 26 33.61 3.87 9.86
CA LEU A 26 32.68 2.73 9.95
C LEU A 26 32.97 1.78 11.13
N CYS A 27 34.10 1.90 11.83
CA CYS A 27 34.49 1.01 12.93
C CYS A 27 34.54 1.65 14.33
N ALA A 28 34.18 2.93 14.51
CA ALA A 28 34.36 3.63 15.80
C ALA A 28 33.17 3.55 16.79
N ASP A 29 32.03 2.96 16.44
CA ASP A 29 30.84 2.95 17.31
C ASP A 29 30.55 1.59 17.99
N ASN A 30 31.57 0.74 18.13
CA ASN A 30 31.46 -0.53 18.84
C ASN A 30 32.31 -0.54 20.12
N SER A 31 32.09 0.44 21.00
CA SER A 31 32.51 0.33 22.41
C SER A 31 31.72 1.27 23.31
N ASN A 32 30.92 0.65 24.17
CA ASN A 32 30.38 1.12 25.44
C ASN A 32 29.45 2.35 25.49
N ALA A 33 28.29 2.06 26.06
CA ALA A 33 27.30 3.00 26.53
C ALA A 33 27.85 3.97 27.59
N GLN A 34 27.18 5.13 27.63
CA GLN A 34 27.22 6.20 28.61
C GLN A 34 28.22 7.34 28.32
N SER A 35 27.64 8.55 28.25
CA SER A 35 28.24 9.88 28.20
C SER A 35 28.83 10.36 26.86
N ALA A 36 28.09 11.22 26.15
CA ALA A 36 28.58 12.49 25.58
C ALA A 36 27.48 13.18 24.75
N GLN A 37 27.07 14.37 25.21
CA GLN A 37 26.42 15.38 24.40
C GLN A 37 27.41 15.95 23.37
N HIS A 38 26.89 16.30 22.18
CA HIS A 38 27.53 17.11 21.13
C HIS A 38 28.84 16.60 20.50
N VAL A 39 28.75 15.92 19.34
CA VAL A 39 29.32 16.33 18.04
C VAL A 39 28.53 15.60 16.94
N GLY A 40 27.93 16.34 16.01
CA GLY A 40 27.18 15.77 14.89
C GLY A 40 28.11 15.30 13.77
N ALA A 41 28.19 13.99 13.55
CA ALA A 41 28.55 13.46 12.25
C ALA A 41 27.33 13.62 11.33
N ALA A 42 27.44 14.49 10.32
CA ALA A 42 26.38 14.69 9.33
C ALA A 42 26.04 13.35 8.67
N LYS A 43 24.77 12.94 8.78
CA LYS A 43 24.26 11.73 8.12
C LYS A 43 24.03 12.11 6.65
N PRO A 44 24.62 11.41 5.67
CA PRO A 44 24.51 11.79 4.27
C PRO A 44 23.05 11.73 3.83
N THR A 45 22.52 12.88 3.38
CA THR A 45 21.14 12.99 2.88
C THR A 45 21.14 13.77 1.57
N GLY A 46 20.23 13.43 0.65
CA GLY A 46 20.15 14.11 -0.63
C GLY A 46 21.42 13.94 -1.48
N VAL A 47 22.15 15.04 -1.71
CA VAL A 47 23.35 15.07 -2.56
C VAL A 47 24.47 14.19 -1.99
N GLU A 48 24.74 14.29 -0.68
CA GLU A 48 25.78 13.48 -0.03
C GLU A 48 25.46 11.97 -0.10
N TRP A 49 24.18 11.61 -0.02
CA TRP A 49 23.76 10.22 -0.20
C TRP A 49 24.00 9.74 -1.63
N LYS A 50 23.70 10.57 -2.64
CA LYS A 50 23.96 10.25 -4.06
C LYS A 50 25.45 10.05 -4.32
N ASP A 51 26.30 10.88 -3.71
CA ASP A 51 27.76 10.77 -3.85
C ASP A 51 28.27 9.47 -3.21
N CYS A 52 27.78 9.11 -2.01
CA CYS A 52 28.10 7.83 -1.37
C CYS A 52 27.61 6.62 -2.17
N VAL A 53 26.41 6.70 -2.77
CA VAL A 53 25.90 5.65 -3.68
C VAL A 53 26.79 5.53 -4.90
N LEU A 54 27.19 6.65 -5.51
CA LEU A 54 28.04 6.66 -6.70
C LEU A 54 29.40 6.01 -6.42
N ASP A 55 30.02 6.26 -5.27
CA ASP A 55 31.24 5.56 -4.83
C ASP A 55 31.04 4.03 -4.81
N LEU A 56 29.95 3.56 -4.19
CA LEU A 56 29.65 2.13 -4.10
C LEU A 56 29.40 1.51 -5.47
N VAL A 57 28.71 2.22 -6.37
CA VAL A 57 28.49 1.79 -7.75
C VAL A 57 29.81 1.66 -8.50
N GLN A 58 30.68 2.67 -8.42
CA GLN A 58 32.00 2.67 -9.07
C GLN A 58 32.89 1.54 -8.55
N ARG A 59 32.85 1.25 -7.25
CA ARG A 59 33.61 0.16 -6.64
C ARG A 59 33.08 -1.21 -7.03
N ALA A 60 31.75 -1.38 -7.12
CA ALA A 60 31.13 -2.59 -7.66
C ALA A 60 31.48 -2.79 -9.14
N ASP A 61 31.52 -1.71 -9.93
CA ASP A 61 31.95 -1.75 -11.32
C ASP A 61 33.42 -2.15 -11.47
N ALA A 62 34.30 -1.59 -10.63
CA ALA A 62 35.73 -1.88 -10.62
C ALA A 62 36.04 -3.32 -10.17
N SER A 63 35.19 -3.92 -9.34
CA SER A 63 35.30 -5.35 -8.96
C SER A 63 34.64 -6.30 -9.97
N GLY A 64 34.07 -5.78 -11.06
CA GLY A 64 33.41 -6.56 -12.10
C GLY A 64 31.99 -7.03 -11.75
N ASP A 65 31.40 -6.55 -10.65
CA ASP A 65 30.02 -6.86 -10.25
C ASP A 65 29.01 -5.85 -10.82
N LYS A 66 28.84 -5.91 -12.15
CA LYS A 66 27.89 -5.06 -12.89
C LYS A 66 26.45 -5.20 -12.43
N LYS A 67 26.07 -6.38 -11.91
CA LYS A 67 24.72 -6.64 -11.42
C LYS A 67 24.47 -5.90 -10.10
N LEU A 68 25.43 -5.95 -9.17
CA LEU A 68 25.36 -5.17 -7.93
C LEU A 68 25.40 -3.66 -8.21
N ALA A 69 26.30 -3.20 -9.09
CA ALA A 69 26.37 -1.80 -9.48
C ALA A 69 25.02 -1.27 -10.01
N ARG A 70 24.38 -2.01 -10.93
CA ARG A 70 23.06 -1.69 -11.46
C ARG A 70 21.98 -1.73 -10.38
N PHE A 71 22.01 -2.71 -9.49
CA PHE A 71 21.04 -2.82 -8.39
C PHE A 71 21.11 -1.62 -7.45
N ILE A 72 22.31 -1.24 -7.02
CA ILE A 72 22.52 -0.08 -6.13
C ILE A 72 22.11 1.21 -6.84
N SER A 73 22.50 1.37 -8.12
CA SER A 73 22.15 2.54 -8.93
C SER A 73 20.63 2.70 -9.10
N ASN A 74 19.90 1.59 -9.21
CA ASN A 74 18.45 1.57 -9.41
C ASN A 74 17.66 1.50 -8.10
N TRP A 75 18.33 1.57 -6.95
CA TRP A 75 17.68 1.49 -5.65
C TRP A 75 16.74 2.66 -5.31
N PRO A 76 17.04 3.93 -5.65
CA PRO A 76 16.09 5.03 -5.46
C PRO A 76 14.73 4.74 -6.11
N LEU A 77 13.64 5.15 -5.46
CA LEU A 77 12.32 5.04 -6.06
C LEU A 77 12.15 6.09 -7.18
N PRO A 78 11.34 5.82 -8.23
CA PRO A 78 11.23 6.72 -9.38
C PRO A 78 10.78 8.15 -9.02
N ASP A 79 9.89 8.29 -8.04
CA ASP A 79 9.38 9.56 -7.53
C ASP A 79 10.40 10.36 -6.70
N GLU A 80 11.63 9.86 -6.56
CA GLU A 80 12.76 10.56 -5.95
C GLU A 80 13.66 11.26 -6.97
N ALA A 81 13.66 10.77 -8.22
CA ALA A 81 14.49 11.28 -9.29
C ALA A 81 13.69 12.13 -10.27
N THR A 82 12.46 11.71 -10.56
CA THR A 82 11.60 12.31 -11.58
C THR A 82 10.19 12.49 -11.05
N GLN A 83 9.43 13.41 -11.65
CA GLN A 83 8.00 13.48 -11.38
C GLN A 83 7.32 12.22 -11.94
N VAL A 84 6.50 11.57 -11.11
CA VAL A 84 5.70 10.41 -11.50
C VAL A 84 4.24 10.77 -11.28
N ASP A 85 3.40 10.50 -12.26
CA ASP A 85 1.96 10.79 -12.21
C ASP A 85 1.17 9.57 -11.71
N ALA A 86 1.74 8.82 -10.77
CA ALA A 86 1.17 7.64 -10.15
C ALA A 86 1.68 7.50 -8.71
N GLN A 87 1.00 6.69 -7.92
CA GLN A 87 1.45 6.35 -6.57
C GLN A 87 2.50 5.25 -6.63
N ILE A 88 3.68 5.52 -6.06
CA ILE A 88 4.73 4.52 -5.88
C ILE A 88 4.49 3.74 -4.60
N ILE A 89 4.38 2.42 -4.74
CA ILE A 89 4.17 1.49 -3.64
C ILE A 89 5.45 0.71 -3.41
N ALA A 90 6.10 0.98 -2.29
CA ALA A 90 7.35 0.34 -1.94
C ALA A 90 7.09 -1.06 -1.37
N CYS A 91 7.75 -2.07 -1.94
CA CYS A 91 7.90 -3.35 -1.26
C CYS A 91 8.90 -3.22 -0.10
N ILE A 92 8.62 -3.96 0.97
CA ILE A 92 9.52 -4.06 2.13
C ILE A 92 10.15 -5.45 2.04
N ASP A 93 11.39 -5.50 1.54
CA ASP A 93 12.16 -6.74 1.53
C ASP A 93 12.46 -7.15 2.97
N LYS A 94 12.21 -8.42 3.30
CA LYS A 94 12.52 -8.97 4.62
C LYS A 94 13.98 -9.43 4.70
N ASN A 95 14.65 -9.64 3.57
CA ASN A 95 16.00 -10.15 3.50
C ASN A 95 17.02 -8.99 3.51
N THR A 96 17.85 -8.95 4.55
CA THR A 96 18.95 -7.98 4.71
C THR A 96 20.32 -8.57 4.34
N ASP A 97 20.42 -9.89 4.18
CA ASP A 97 21.65 -10.61 3.79
C ASP A 97 22.00 -10.39 2.31
N GLY A 98 21.05 -9.85 1.54
CA GLY A 98 21.20 -9.51 0.14
C GLY A 98 20.50 -10.49 -0.79
N PRO A 99 20.40 -10.13 -2.07
CA PRO A 99 19.71 -10.95 -3.05
C PRO A 99 20.44 -12.28 -3.25
N GLY A 100 19.72 -13.36 -3.54
CA GLY A 100 20.30 -14.71 -3.68
C GLY A 100 21.36 -14.85 -4.79
N TRP A 101 21.51 -13.86 -5.67
CA TRP A 101 22.54 -13.80 -6.69
C TRP A 101 23.81 -13.03 -6.26
N LEU A 102 23.85 -12.49 -5.04
CA LEU A 102 24.99 -11.73 -4.51
C LEU A 102 26.20 -12.66 -4.33
N LYS A 103 27.34 -12.26 -4.90
CA LYS A 103 28.59 -13.01 -4.76
C LYS A 103 29.20 -12.80 -3.38
N GLU A 104 29.88 -13.82 -2.84
CA GLU A 104 30.60 -13.72 -1.57
C GLU A 104 31.61 -12.55 -1.56
N SER A 105 32.34 -12.38 -2.67
CA SER A 105 33.30 -11.28 -2.86
C SER A 105 32.67 -9.88 -2.77
N SER A 106 31.36 -9.78 -2.99
CA SER A 106 30.62 -8.53 -3.03
C SER A 106 29.91 -8.22 -1.70
N LYS A 107 29.95 -9.13 -0.72
CA LYS A 107 29.36 -8.91 0.61
C LYS A 107 29.87 -7.66 1.32
N PRO A 108 31.17 -7.31 1.30
CA PRO A 108 31.62 -6.06 1.94
C PRO A 108 30.99 -4.80 1.33
N LEU A 109 30.79 -4.78 0.01
CA LEU A 109 30.10 -3.68 -0.68
C LEU A 109 28.61 -3.67 -0.34
N TRP A 110 27.98 -4.85 -0.24
CA TRP A 110 26.60 -4.96 0.23
C TRP A 110 26.43 -4.45 1.66
N SER A 111 27.30 -4.83 2.59
CA SER A 111 27.27 -4.33 3.98
C SER A 111 27.43 -2.81 4.03
N ALA A 112 28.33 -2.24 3.23
CA ALA A 112 28.48 -0.79 3.13
C ALA A 112 27.20 -0.11 2.57
N PHE A 113 26.58 -0.73 1.57
CA PHE A 113 25.29 -0.27 1.03
C PHE A 113 24.17 -0.35 2.08
N MET A 114 24.10 -1.42 2.86
CA MET A 114 23.13 -1.57 3.96
C MET A 114 23.29 -0.49 5.04
N LEU A 115 24.52 -0.14 5.40
CA LEU A 115 24.78 0.96 6.35
C LEU A 115 24.30 2.31 5.78
N LEU A 116 24.54 2.55 4.49
CA LEU A 116 24.05 3.76 3.83
C LEU A 116 22.51 3.80 3.76
N ARG A 117 21.86 2.66 3.52
CA ARG A 117 20.40 2.53 3.60
C ARG A 117 19.88 2.83 5.00
N GLN A 118 20.48 2.30 6.06
CA GLN A 118 20.09 2.59 7.44
C GLN A 118 20.18 4.09 7.78
N GLN A 119 21.20 4.79 7.30
CA GLN A 119 21.30 6.24 7.45
C GLN A 119 20.16 6.97 6.72
N ARG A 120 19.82 6.53 5.51
CA ARG A 120 18.68 7.06 4.74
C ARG A 120 17.33 6.77 5.41
N ALA A 121 17.18 5.60 6.03
CA ALA A 121 16.00 5.22 6.80
C ALA A 121 15.72 6.23 7.92
N HIS A 122 16.76 6.61 8.66
CA HIS A 122 16.66 7.61 9.72
C HIS A 122 16.19 8.97 9.19
N HIS A 123 16.69 9.40 8.03
CA HIS A 123 16.24 10.63 7.39
C HIS A 123 14.74 10.61 7.06
N PHE A 124 14.25 9.54 6.43
CA PHE A 124 12.81 9.40 6.16
C PHE A 124 11.97 9.34 7.43
N PHE A 125 12.47 8.66 8.46
CA PHE A 125 11.76 8.56 9.74
C PHE A 125 11.64 9.92 10.44
N GLU A 126 12.71 10.72 10.51
CA GLU A 126 12.62 12.07 11.10
C GLU A 126 11.71 13.00 10.28
N ARG A 127 11.74 12.92 8.95
CA ARG A 127 10.77 13.64 8.11
C ARG A 127 9.33 13.20 8.38
N ALA A 128 9.09 11.90 8.60
CA ALA A 128 7.77 11.40 8.95
C ALA A 128 7.28 11.99 10.27
N LYS A 129 8.15 12.10 11.30
CA LYS A 129 7.81 12.74 12.58
C LYS A 129 7.43 14.21 12.38
N THR A 130 8.21 14.96 11.61
CA THR A 130 7.90 16.37 11.29
C THR A 130 6.54 16.49 10.59
N GLU A 131 6.24 15.62 9.63
CA GLU A 131 4.94 15.64 8.94
C GLU A 131 3.78 15.28 9.87
N ILE A 132 3.96 14.28 10.75
CA ILE A 132 2.95 13.90 11.76
C ILE A 132 2.65 15.07 12.70
N GLU A 133 3.68 15.76 13.19
CA GLU A 133 3.52 16.94 14.06
C GLU A 133 2.83 18.10 13.34
N LYS A 134 3.26 18.40 12.11
CA LYS A 134 2.63 19.41 11.26
C LYS A 134 1.14 19.12 11.07
N GLN A 135 0.78 17.88 10.76
CA GLN A 135 -0.60 17.49 10.53
C GLN A 135 -1.42 17.53 11.81
N ARG A 136 -0.85 17.13 12.95
CA ARG A 136 -1.52 17.28 14.26
C ARG A 136 -1.89 18.74 14.54
N ASN A 137 -1.03 19.69 14.18
CA ASN A 137 -1.29 21.13 14.33
C ASN A 137 -2.32 21.67 13.33
N LEU A 138 -2.43 21.06 12.14
CA LEU A 138 -3.47 21.41 11.16
C LEU A 138 -4.83 20.81 11.56
N SER A 139 -4.85 19.59 12.11
CA SER A 139 -6.06 18.92 12.58
C SER A 139 -6.80 19.72 13.66
N THR A 140 -6.06 20.39 14.55
CA THR A 140 -6.66 21.24 15.58
C THR A 140 -7.27 22.51 15.01
N ARG A 141 -6.77 23.03 13.89
CA ARG A 141 -7.22 24.30 13.28
C ARG A 141 -8.29 24.14 12.20
N HIS A 142 -8.22 23.06 11.42
CA HIS A 142 -9.02 22.89 10.19
C HIS A 142 -9.83 21.59 10.17
N HIS A 143 -9.87 20.84 11.28
CA HIS A 143 -10.54 19.54 11.41
C HIS A 143 -10.12 18.50 10.35
N PHE A 144 -8.94 18.68 9.77
CA PHE A 144 -8.36 17.80 8.76
C PHE A 144 -7.55 16.69 9.43
N LYS A 145 -7.85 15.41 9.20
CA LYS A 145 -7.30 14.31 10.02
C LYS A 145 -6.51 13.25 9.26
N SER A 146 -6.27 13.41 7.95
CA SER A 146 -5.50 12.44 7.17
C SER A 146 -4.06 12.91 6.92
N SER A 147 -3.10 11.99 6.86
CA SER A 147 -1.72 12.30 6.42
C SER A 147 -1.17 11.14 5.61
N ASN A 148 -1.35 11.20 4.28
CA ASN A 148 -0.82 10.16 3.41
C ASN A 148 0.71 10.25 3.28
N GLU A 149 1.27 11.46 3.38
CA GLU A 149 2.72 11.68 3.29
C GLU A 149 3.48 11.08 4.48
N ALA A 150 2.92 11.17 5.71
CA ALA A 150 3.54 10.52 6.87
C ALA A 150 3.65 9.01 6.68
N THR A 151 2.58 8.35 6.21
CA THR A 151 2.61 6.91 5.91
C THR A 151 3.62 6.60 4.82
N ARG A 152 3.67 7.39 3.73
CA ARG A 152 4.66 7.20 2.65
C ARG A 152 6.11 7.27 3.17
N LEU A 153 6.42 8.26 4.01
CA LEU A 153 7.75 8.43 4.60
C LEU A 153 8.10 7.28 5.57
N LEU A 154 7.13 6.81 6.37
CA LEU A 154 7.34 5.65 7.25
C LEU A 154 7.62 4.37 6.46
N VAL A 155 6.89 4.13 5.36
CA VAL A 155 7.18 2.97 4.48
C VAL A 155 8.56 3.08 3.89
N ARG A 156 8.97 4.26 3.41
CA ARG A 156 10.33 4.48 2.89
C ARG A 156 11.38 4.22 3.96
N ALA A 157 11.18 4.66 5.19
CA ALA A 157 12.08 4.35 6.29
C ALA A 157 12.24 2.84 6.50
N VAL A 158 11.13 2.09 6.51
CA VAL A 158 11.14 0.63 6.69
C VAL A 158 11.65 -0.12 5.44
N ARG A 159 11.50 0.42 4.24
CA ARG A 159 12.14 -0.14 3.04
C ARG A 159 13.66 -0.03 3.12
N GLU A 160 14.16 1.12 3.58
CA GLU A 160 15.59 1.36 3.71
C GLU A 160 16.20 0.50 4.83
N ASP A 161 15.53 0.41 5.98
CA ASP A 161 15.88 -0.46 7.10
C ASP A 161 14.69 -1.38 7.47
N PRO A 162 14.66 -2.62 6.94
CA PRO A 162 13.58 -3.58 7.21
C PRO A 162 13.33 -3.89 8.68
N ASP A 163 14.32 -3.69 9.54
CA ASP A 163 14.24 -3.91 10.98
C ASP A 163 14.03 -2.63 11.80
N HIS A 164 13.75 -1.50 11.12
CA HIS A 164 13.55 -0.21 11.76
C HIS A 164 12.36 -0.24 12.74
N LYS A 165 12.68 -0.43 14.03
CA LYS A 165 11.72 -0.83 15.08
C LYS A 165 10.54 0.12 15.22
N LEU A 166 10.79 1.43 15.30
CA LEU A 166 9.74 2.43 15.49
C LEU A 166 8.89 2.60 14.22
N GLY A 167 9.53 2.57 13.05
CA GLY A 167 8.86 2.61 11.74
C GLY A 167 7.90 1.42 11.54
N ARG A 168 8.35 0.20 11.82
CA ARG A 168 7.52 -1.02 11.79
C ARG A 168 6.31 -0.89 12.73
N ARG A 169 6.53 -0.47 13.98
CA ARG A 169 5.45 -0.26 14.95
C ARG A 169 4.45 0.80 14.49
N ALA A 170 4.94 1.93 13.95
CA ALA A 170 4.09 2.99 13.42
C ALA A 170 3.18 2.47 12.30
N LEU A 171 3.74 1.69 11.37
CA LEU A 171 3.00 1.05 10.27
C LEU A 171 2.08 -0.09 10.72
N GLY A 172 2.09 -0.48 12.00
CA GLY A 172 1.17 -1.47 12.56
C GLY A 172 1.74 -2.87 12.74
N TYR A 173 3.03 -3.09 12.51
CA TYR A 173 3.68 -4.38 12.72
C TYR A 173 4.02 -4.62 14.20
N VAL A 174 4.09 -5.89 14.58
CA VAL A 174 4.62 -6.36 15.86
C VAL A 174 5.82 -7.26 15.60
N ARG A 175 6.72 -7.34 16.60
CA ARG A 175 7.86 -8.25 16.55
C ARG A 175 7.43 -9.57 17.17
N ASP A 176 7.62 -10.66 16.45
CA ASP A 176 7.43 -12.04 16.88
C ASP A 176 8.74 -12.76 16.59
N ASP A 177 9.44 -13.19 17.64
CA ASP A 177 10.85 -13.63 17.59
C ASP A 177 11.73 -12.71 16.71
N ASP A 178 12.31 -13.27 15.64
CA ASP A 178 13.20 -12.56 14.72
C ASP A 178 12.47 -11.94 13.52
N GLN A 179 11.14 -11.89 13.53
CA GLN A 179 10.35 -11.43 12.40
C GLN A 179 9.38 -10.29 12.75
N TRP A 180 9.20 -9.40 11.78
CA TRP A 180 8.13 -8.40 11.82
C TRP A 180 6.90 -8.94 11.10
N VAL A 181 5.83 -9.13 11.86
CA VAL A 181 4.57 -9.71 11.37
C VAL A 181 3.38 -8.80 11.69
N TRP A 182 2.25 -9.07 11.05
CA TRP A 182 1.00 -8.43 11.43
C TRP A 182 0.52 -8.93 12.80
N PRO A 183 -0.22 -8.13 13.58
CA PRO A 183 -0.76 -8.57 14.86
C PRO A 183 -1.64 -9.83 14.76
N ASN A 184 -2.36 -9.99 13.64
CA ASN A 184 -3.15 -11.19 13.39
C ASN A 184 -2.27 -12.43 13.20
N ALA A 185 -1.19 -12.33 12.42
CA ALA A 185 -0.21 -13.41 12.26
C ALA A 185 0.46 -13.77 13.59
N ALA A 186 0.90 -12.78 14.38
CA ALA A 186 1.45 -13.02 15.72
C ALA A 186 0.47 -13.77 16.64
N ARG A 187 -0.84 -13.47 16.54
CA ARG A 187 -1.87 -14.22 17.26
C ARG A 187 -1.96 -15.68 16.80
N GLN A 188 -1.81 -15.97 15.51
CA GLN A 188 -1.82 -17.35 14.99
C GLN A 188 -0.55 -18.11 15.43
N LEU A 189 0.63 -17.46 15.37
CA LEU A 189 1.90 -18.02 15.82
C LEU A 189 1.88 -18.35 17.31
N ALA A 190 1.33 -17.47 18.15
CA ALA A 190 1.12 -17.74 19.58
C ALA A 190 0.20 -18.94 19.84
N GLN A 191 -0.68 -19.28 18.89
CA GLN A 191 -1.53 -20.48 18.93
C GLN A 191 -0.85 -21.73 18.35
N ARG A 192 0.45 -21.66 18.03
CA ARG A 192 1.24 -22.74 17.40
C ARG A 192 0.65 -23.19 16.07
N LYS A 193 0.18 -22.24 15.26
CA LYS A 193 -0.21 -22.48 13.88
C LYS A 193 0.93 -22.13 12.95
N GLU A 194 0.93 -22.76 11.79
CA GLU A 194 1.89 -22.55 10.72
C GLU A 194 1.15 -22.01 9.49
N TYR A 195 1.79 -21.07 8.79
CA TYR A 195 1.27 -20.55 7.53
C TYR A 195 1.95 -21.24 6.35
N SER A 196 1.15 -21.61 5.36
CA SER A 196 1.61 -22.02 4.03
C SER A 196 0.78 -21.32 2.96
N ALA A 197 1.35 -21.08 1.78
CA ALA A 197 0.60 -20.49 0.67
C ALA A 197 -0.53 -21.44 0.22
N GLU A 198 -0.30 -22.75 0.34
CA GLU A 198 -1.18 -23.80 -0.11
C GLU A 198 -2.38 -24.00 0.81
N ASN A 199 -2.22 -23.83 2.14
CA ASN A 199 -3.28 -24.15 3.11
C ASN A 199 -3.64 -23.02 4.07
N GLY A 200 -2.94 -21.87 3.99
CA GLY A 200 -3.09 -20.79 4.94
C GLY A 200 -2.63 -21.17 6.35
N TRP A 201 -3.21 -20.53 7.37
CA TRP A 201 -2.95 -20.79 8.79
C TRP A 201 -3.60 -22.09 9.25
N THR A 202 -2.80 -23.12 9.49
CA THR A 202 -3.27 -24.44 9.95
C THR A 202 -2.58 -24.88 11.23
N ARG A 203 -3.17 -25.86 11.92
CA ARG A 203 -2.52 -26.59 13.01
C ARG A 203 -2.11 -27.96 12.50
N ASN A 204 -0.82 -28.29 12.57
CA ASN A 204 -0.26 -29.55 12.07
C ASN A 204 -0.52 -29.80 10.57
N GLY A 205 -0.59 -28.75 9.75
CA GLY A 205 -0.77 -28.87 8.29
C GLY A 205 -2.16 -29.34 7.83
N LYS A 206 -3.15 -29.46 8.73
CA LYS A 206 -4.49 -29.93 8.37
C LYS A 206 -5.42 -28.77 8.04
N SER A 207 -5.95 -28.77 6.82
CA SER A 207 -7.06 -27.89 6.41
C SER A 207 -8.33 -28.20 7.21
N THR A 208 -9.13 -27.17 7.47
CA THR A 208 -10.41 -27.31 8.20
C THR A 208 -11.54 -27.45 7.18
N MET A 209 -12.13 -28.65 7.08
CA MET A 209 -13.40 -28.81 6.36
C MET A 209 -14.55 -28.28 7.21
N LEU A 210 -15.44 -27.51 6.59
CA LEU A 210 -16.69 -27.09 7.22
C LEU A 210 -17.78 -28.12 6.92
N PRO A 211 -18.58 -28.54 7.92
CA PRO A 211 -19.71 -29.43 7.66
C PRO A 211 -20.76 -28.73 6.78
N SER A 212 -21.14 -29.37 5.67
CA SER A 212 -22.27 -28.93 4.82
C SER A 212 -23.62 -29.24 5.50
N PRO A 213 -24.66 -28.37 5.49
CA PRO A 213 -24.75 -26.95 5.16
C PRO A 213 -24.86 -26.10 6.45
N GLN A 214 -23.85 -26.12 7.30
CA GLN A 214 -23.79 -25.25 8.50
C GLN A 214 -22.66 -24.24 8.35
N SER A 215 -22.60 -23.55 7.21
CA SER A 215 -21.72 -22.38 7.12
C SER A 215 -22.16 -21.36 8.18
N PRO A 216 -21.25 -20.87 9.02
CA PRO A 216 -21.54 -19.82 9.99
C PRO A 216 -21.73 -18.44 9.34
N PHE A 217 -21.46 -18.29 8.03
CA PHE A 217 -21.52 -17.01 7.30
C PHE A 217 -22.55 -16.97 6.17
N LEU A 218 -22.88 -18.12 5.56
CA LEU A 218 -24.01 -18.24 4.65
C LEU A 218 -25.30 -18.19 5.46
N LEU A 219 -26.27 -17.38 5.03
CA LEU A 219 -27.59 -17.41 5.63
C LEU A 219 -28.20 -18.82 5.42
N PRO A 220 -28.83 -19.43 6.43
CA PRO A 220 -29.28 -20.83 6.37
C PRO A 220 -30.26 -21.17 5.22
N ASN A 221 -30.84 -20.17 4.55
CA ASN A 221 -31.75 -20.33 3.42
C ASN A 221 -31.12 -20.04 2.04
N ILE A 222 -29.81 -19.78 1.96
CA ILE A 222 -29.12 -19.31 0.74
C ILE A 222 -28.30 -20.40 0.05
N LEU A 223 -28.01 -21.51 0.72
CA LEU A 223 -27.48 -22.68 0.04
C LEU A 223 -28.58 -23.26 -0.84
N SER A 224 -28.46 -23.02 -2.15
CA SER A 224 -29.23 -23.77 -3.12
C SER A 224 -28.97 -25.26 -2.84
N PRO A 225 -30.00 -26.12 -2.72
CA PRO A 225 -29.86 -27.56 -2.45
C PRO A 225 -29.08 -28.32 -3.55
N GLN A 226 -28.54 -27.60 -4.54
CA GLN A 226 -27.80 -28.09 -5.68
C GLN A 226 -26.28 -27.92 -5.57
N SER A 227 -25.74 -27.24 -4.54
CA SER A 227 -24.27 -27.21 -4.37
C SER A 227 -23.76 -28.55 -3.87
N THR A 228 -23.14 -29.32 -4.76
CA THR A 228 -22.57 -30.65 -4.48
C THR A 228 -21.14 -30.59 -3.96
N ASN A 229 -20.52 -29.41 -3.97
CA ASN A 229 -19.12 -29.22 -3.60
C ASN A 229 -18.98 -29.07 -2.07
N ALA A 230 -18.01 -29.76 -1.48
CA ALA A 230 -17.67 -29.58 -0.08
C ALA A 230 -17.16 -28.15 0.15
N THR A 231 -17.62 -27.50 1.22
CA THR A 231 -17.12 -26.18 1.61
C THR A 231 -15.86 -26.31 2.45
N GLU A 232 -14.78 -25.66 2.01
CA GLU A 232 -13.50 -25.62 2.72
C GLU A 232 -13.24 -24.22 3.30
N LEU A 233 -12.37 -24.12 4.31
CA LEU A 233 -11.98 -22.86 4.94
C LEU A 233 -10.49 -22.60 4.76
N PHE A 234 -10.15 -21.49 4.09
CA PHE A 234 -8.79 -20.95 4.03
C PHE A 234 -8.67 -19.74 4.96
N VAL A 235 -7.59 -19.66 5.74
CA VAL A 235 -7.36 -18.54 6.68
C VAL A 235 -6.03 -17.87 6.37
N SER A 236 -6.06 -16.59 6.01
CA SER A 236 -4.88 -15.73 5.86
C SER A 236 -4.68 -14.85 7.10
N ASP A 237 -3.77 -13.88 7.04
CA ASP A 237 -3.55 -12.94 8.13
C ASP A 237 -4.81 -12.12 8.45
N HIS A 238 -5.51 -11.66 7.43
CA HIS A 238 -6.65 -10.75 7.57
C HIS A 238 -7.98 -11.30 7.06
N TRP A 239 -8.00 -12.45 6.37
CA TRP A 239 -9.23 -13.05 5.85
C TRP A 239 -9.50 -14.46 6.35
N SER A 240 -10.78 -14.75 6.52
CA SER A 240 -11.35 -16.09 6.54
C SER A 240 -12.15 -16.28 5.26
N ILE A 241 -11.77 -17.25 4.45
CA ILE A 241 -12.30 -17.49 3.10
C ILE A 241 -13.01 -18.84 3.09
N GLU A 242 -14.33 -18.82 2.93
CA GLU A 242 -15.08 -20.03 2.61
C GLU A 242 -15.04 -20.27 1.11
N THR A 243 -14.78 -21.50 0.68
CA THR A 243 -14.58 -21.81 -0.74
C THR A 243 -15.28 -23.10 -1.15
N THR A 244 -15.90 -23.08 -2.33
CA THR A 244 -16.28 -24.28 -3.10
C THR A 244 -15.37 -24.47 -4.32
N ALA A 245 -14.50 -23.51 -4.63
CA ALA A 245 -13.52 -23.58 -5.72
C ALA A 245 -12.27 -24.41 -5.39
N GLY A 246 -12.16 -24.88 -4.15
CA GLY A 246 -11.00 -25.61 -3.62
C GLY A 246 -9.96 -24.73 -2.94
N ILE A 247 -9.18 -25.33 -2.04
CA ILE A 247 -8.18 -24.65 -1.21
C ILE A 247 -7.06 -23.96 -2.01
N ALA A 248 -6.56 -24.57 -3.09
CA ALA A 248 -5.49 -23.96 -3.90
C ALA A 248 -5.94 -22.61 -4.50
N LYS A 249 -7.15 -22.57 -5.08
CA LYS A 249 -7.75 -21.35 -5.61
C LYS A 249 -8.01 -20.30 -4.52
N ALA A 250 -8.42 -20.76 -3.33
CA ALA A 250 -8.56 -19.87 -2.18
C ALA A 250 -7.22 -19.29 -1.70
N GLY A 251 -6.11 -20.03 -1.84
CA GLY A 251 -4.76 -19.54 -1.59
C GLY A 251 -4.35 -18.41 -2.53
N ASP A 252 -4.50 -18.59 -3.84
CA ASP A 252 -4.24 -17.55 -4.85
C ASP A 252 -5.09 -16.30 -4.59
N PHE A 253 -6.36 -16.51 -4.28
CA PHE A 253 -7.29 -15.44 -3.93
C PHE A 253 -6.91 -14.72 -2.62
N ALA A 254 -6.48 -15.45 -1.60
CA ALA A 254 -5.99 -14.88 -0.34
C ALA A 254 -4.75 -14.02 -0.55
N GLU A 255 -3.77 -14.50 -1.32
CA GLU A 255 -2.55 -13.74 -1.63
C GLU A 255 -2.91 -12.39 -2.26
N ARG A 256 -3.88 -12.40 -3.17
CA ARG A 256 -4.37 -11.20 -3.83
C ARG A 256 -5.07 -10.22 -2.88
N LEU A 257 -5.92 -10.71 -1.97
CA LEU A 257 -6.55 -9.88 -0.95
C LEU A 257 -5.52 -9.24 -0.01
N GLU A 258 -4.53 -10.01 0.43
CA GLU A 258 -3.44 -9.53 1.28
C GLU A 258 -2.56 -8.50 0.57
N LEU A 259 -2.26 -8.74 -0.70
CA LEU A 259 -1.53 -7.78 -1.53
C LEU A 259 -2.32 -6.49 -1.73
N THR A 260 -3.62 -6.60 -2.05
CA THR A 260 -4.51 -5.44 -2.18
C THR A 260 -4.52 -4.62 -0.91
N ARG A 261 -4.60 -5.27 0.26
CA ARG A 261 -4.51 -4.60 1.56
C ARG A 261 -3.19 -3.86 1.75
N PHE A 262 -2.08 -4.53 1.43
CA PHE A 262 -0.76 -3.95 1.56
C PHE A 262 -0.63 -2.67 0.73
N ILE A 263 -1.08 -2.71 -0.52
CA ILE A 263 -1.08 -1.57 -1.45
C ILE A 263 -2.03 -0.47 -0.98
N TRP A 264 -3.28 -0.84 -0.65
CA TRP A 264 -4.32 0.08 -0.21
C TRP A 264 -3.89 0.91 1.01
N ARG A 265 -3.17 0.31 1.96
CA ARG A 265 -2.63 1.06 3.14
C ARG A 265 -1.58 2.10 2.77
N GLN A 266 -0.86 1.94 1.66
CA GLN A 266 0.09 2.95 1.19
C GLN A 266 -0.61 4.04 0.35
N VAL A 267 -1.63 3.67 -0.43
CA VAL A 267 -2.43 4.62 -1.22
C VAL A 267 -3.35 5.47 -0.32
N PHE A 268 -4.01 4.85 0.65
CA PHE A 268 -5.02 5.45 1.51
C PHE A 268 -4.61 5.44 2.99
N GLY A 269 -3.31 5.52 3.29
CA GLY A 269 -2.80 5.45 4.66
C GLY A 269 -3.44 6.44 5.61
N GLY A 270 -3.78 7.63 5.12
CA GLY A 270 -4.50 8.65 5.89
C GLY A 270 -5.95 8.31 6.25
N PHE A 271 -6.55 7.28 5.63
CA PHE A 271 -7.87 6.76 6.00
C PHE A 271 -7.80 5.94 7.29
N VAL A 272 -6.77 5.10 7.42
CA VAL A 272 -6.65 4.14 8.54
C VAL A 272 -5.80 4.61 9.70
N MET A 273 -4.94 5.59 9.48
CA MET A 273 -4.00 6.06 10.49
C MET A 273 -4.19 7.54 10.75
N THR A 274 -4.78 7.87 11.90
CA THR A 274 -4.88 9.28 12.30
C THR A 274 -3.49 9.81 12.73
N PRO A 275 -3.19 11.11 12.53
CA PRO A 275 -1.96 11.73 13.04
C PRO A 275 -1.76 11.51 14.54
N ALA A 276 -2.85 11.50 15.32
CA ALA A 276 -2.79 11.22 16.76
C ALA A 276 -2.32 9.80 17.06
N GLU A 277 -2.86 8.81 16.34
CA GLU A 277 -2.44 7.41 16.49
C GLU A 277 -1.02 7.19 15.99
N LEU A 278 -0.65 7.74 14.83
CA LEU A 278 0.73 7.71 14.33
C LEU A 278 1.68 8.30 15.35
N ASN A 279 1.36 9.48 15.89
CA ASN A 279 2.15 10.12 16.94
C ASN A 279 2.29 9.24 18.18
N SER A 280 1.24 8.56 18.61
CA SER A 280 1.32 7.64 19.76
C SER A 280 2.22 6.44 19.46
N ARG A 281 2.13 5.86 18.26
CA ARG A 281 2.92 4.69 17.86
C ARG A 281 4.40 5.00 17.64
N ILE A 282 4.73 6.11 16.97
CA ILE A 282 6.14 6.51 16.75
C ILE A 282 6.87 6.82 18.06
N ASN A 283 6.13 7.27 19.08
CA ASN A 283 6.64 7.52 20.43
C ASN A 283 6.57 6.28 21.34
N GLY A 284 6.16 5.12 20.82
CA GLY A 284 6.08 3.86 21.57
C GLY A 284 4.97 3.80 22.62
N GLN A 285 4.04 4.75 22.62
CA GLN A 285 2.94 4.86 23.59
C GLN A 285 1.73 3.98 23.22
N ALA A 286 1.57 3.64 21.95
CA ALA A 286 0.53 2.71 21.47
C ALA A 286 1.15 1.49 20.79
N ARG A 287 0.52 0.33 21.00
CA ARG A 287 0.87 -0.94 20.33
C ARG A 287 -0.23 -1.32 19.34
N PRO A 288 0.13 -1.79 18.13
CA PRO A 288 -0.82 -2.39 17.20
C PRO A 288 -1.50 -3.61 17.83
N ARG A 289 -2.78 -3.81 17.52
CA ARG A 289 -3.59 -4.93 18.05
C ARG A 289 -4.14 -5.78 16.90
N PRO A 290 -4.34 -7.09 17.13
CA PRO A 290 -5.06 -7.92 16.17
C PRO A 290 -6.48 -7.41 15.99
N VAL A 291 -6.96 -7.48 14.76
CA VAL A 291 -8.34 -7.18 14.38
C VAL A 291 -9.08 -8.47 14.05
N SER A 292 -10.41 -8.41 14.03
CA SER A 292 -11.22 -9.50 13.49
C SER A 292 -10.84 -9.75 12.03
N SER A 293 -10.84 -11.01 11.60
CA SER A 293 -10.65 -11.34 10.19
C SER A 293 -11.87 -10.89 9.40
N SER A 294 -11.62 -10.29 8.24
CA SER A 294 -12.63 -10.02 7.22
C SER A 294 -13.12 -11.34 6.62
N LYS A 295 -14.37 -11.35 6.14
CA LYS A 295 -14.97 -12.54 5.54
C LYS A 295 -14.97 -12.42 4.03
N ALA A 296 -14.61 -13.50 3.35
CA ALA A 296 -14.77 -13.63 1.91
C ALA A 296 -15.34 -15.01 1.55
N ILE A 297 -16.02 -15.08 0.42
CA ILE A 297 -16.55 -16.31 -0.16
C ILE A 297 -16.06 -16.43 -1.60
N LEU A 298 -15.46 -17.57 -1.94
CA LEU A 298 -15.00 -17.91 -3.29
C LEU A 298 -15.77 -19.12 -3.80
N LEU A 299 -16.73 -18.88 -4.70
CA LEU A 299 -17.55 -19.94 -5.27
C LEU A 299 -16.85 -20.57 -6.48
N ALA A 300 -17.16 -21.83 -6.77
CA ALA A 300 -16.51 -22.58 -7.85
C ALA A 300 -16.76 -21.99 -9.24
N ASN A 301 -17.89 -21.30 -9.43
CA ASN A 301 -18.31 -20.78 -10.72
C ASN A 301 -19.39 -19.70 -10.59
N ARG A 302 -19.68 -19.07 -11.74
CA ARG A 302 -20.65 -17.98 -11.87
C ARG A 302 -22.09 -18.41 -11.55
N GLU A 303 -22.46 -19.65 -11.84
CA GLU A 303 -23.81 -20.16 -11.59
C GLU A 303 -24.06 -20.25 -10.08
N GLU A 304 -23.12 -20.81 -9.32
CA GLU A 304 -23.16 -20.80 -7.86
C GLU A 304 -23.27 -19.37 -7.31
N TYR A 305 -22.50 -18.42 -7.85
CA TYR A 305 -22.57 -17.01 -7.44
C TYR A 305 -23.95 -16.39 -7.62
N ILE A 306 -24.55 -16.56 -8.80
CA ILE A 306 -25.90 -16.04 -9.05
C ILE A 306 -26.93 -16.75 -8.16
N ASN A 307 -26.87 -18.07 -8.05
CA ASN A 307 -27.82 -18.85 -7.27
C ASN A 307 -27.80 -18.46 -5.78
N ASN A 308 -26.62 -18.14 -5.22
CA ASN A 308 -26.49 -17.70 -3.83
C ASN A 308 -26.94 -16.25 -3.62
N LEU A 309 -26.75 -15.35 -4.61
CA LEU A 309 -26.91 -13.92 -4.36
C LEU A 309 -28.15 -13.29 -5.00
N GLN A 310 -28.80 -13.94 -5.96
CA GLN A 310 -29.89 -13.32 -6.72
C GLN A 310 -31.10 -12.95 -5.85
N SER A 311 -31.34 -13.69 -4.77
CA SER A 311 -32.40 -13.37 -3.79
C SER A 311 -32.08 -12.13 -2.96
N LEU A 312 -30.80 -11.81 -2.76
CA LEU A 312 -30.32 -10.65 -2.02
C LEU A 312 -30.17 -9.43 -2.92
N GLU A 313 -29.60 -9.64 -4.11
CA GLU A 313 -29.32 -8.62 -5.11
C GLU A 313 -29.79 -9.09 -6.49
N PRO A 314 -31.02 -8.71 -6.91
CA PRO A 314 -31.62 -9.19 -8.16
C PRO A 314 -30.79 -8.93 -9.42
N ASN A 315 -29.92 -7.92 -9.39
CA ASN A 315 -29.02 -7.56 -10.49
C ASN A 315 -27.62 -8.19 -10.40
N VAL A 316 -27.37 -9.10 -9.46
CA VAL A 316 -26.04 -9.73 -9.25
C VAL A 316 -25.51 -10.45 -10.49
N GLY A 317 -26.41 -10.88 -11.40
CA GLY A 317 -26.03 -11.43 -12.70
C GLY A 317 -25.30 -10.44 -13.62
N LYS A 318 -25.08 -9.19 -13.22
CA LYS A 318 -24.28 -8.18 -13.95
C LYS A 318 -22.93 -7.90 -13.29
N SER A 319 -22.67 -8.41 -12.09
CA SER A 319 -21.41 -8.22 -11.38
C SER A 319 -20.47 -9.42 -11.52
N LEU A 320 -19.17 -9.15 -11.35
CA LEU A 320 -18.11 -10.17 -11.30
C LEU A 320 -17.64 -10.43 -9.85
N GLY A 321 -18.09 -9.61 -8.91
CA GLY A 321 -17.83 -9.69 -7.48
C GLY A 321 -18.78 -8.74 -6.75
N MET A 322 -18.91 -8.89 -5.43
CA MET A 322 -19.74 -7.99 -4.63
C MET A 322 -19.28 -7.92 -3.17
N TYR A 323 -19.06 -6.73 -2.66
CA TYR A 323 -19.05 -6.49 -1.22
C TYR A 323 -20.45 -6.28 -0.66
N TRP A 324 -20.88 -7.16 0.25
CA TRP A 324 -22.17 -7.07 0.93
C TRP A 324 -22.02 -6.50 2.34
N THR A 325 -22.39 -5.22 2.51
CA THR A 325 -22.28 -4.51 3.78
C THR A 325 -23.04 -5.17 4.94
N PRO A 326 -24.29 -5.65 4.79
CA PRO A 326 -25.05 -6.23 5.90
C PRO A 326 -24.38 -7.44 6.58
N THR A 327 -23.67 -8.28 5.81
CA THR A 327 -22.95 -9.45 6.36
C THR A 327 -21.44 -9.22 6.46
N GLN A 328 -20.94 -8.07 6.00
CA GLN A 328 -19.51 -7.74 5.92
C GLN A 328 -18.74 -8.84 5.18
N THR A 329 -19.21 -9.18 3.98
CA THR A 329 -18.68 -10.31 3.21
C THR A 329 -18.45 -9.91 1.78
N THR A 330 -17.26 -10.17 1.26
CA THR A 330 -16.97 -10.09 -0.17
C THR A 330 -17.24 -11.44 -0.83
N TRP A 331 -17.94 -11.40 -1.95
CA TRP A 331 -18.34 -12.58 -2.71
C TRP A 331 -17.74 -12.57 -4.09
N PHE A 332 -17.12 -13.69 -4.47
CA PHE A 332 -16.51 -13.91 -5.77
C PHE A 332 -16.80 -15.32 -6.26
N PHE A 333 -16.43 -15.57 -7.51
CA PHE A 333 -16.39 -16.91 -8.09
C PHE A 333 -15.11 -17.09 -8.90
N ASP A 334 -14.63 -18.33 -8.99
CA ASP A 334 -13.54 -18.70 -9.88
C ASP A 334 -14.04 -18.62 -11.33
N SER A 335 -13.38 -17.79 -12.13
CA SER A 335 -13.64 -17.68 -13.56
C SER A 335 -12.32 -17.44 -14.27
N PRO A 336 -12.02 -18.20 -15.35
CA PRO A 336 -10.87 -17.91 -16.21
C PRO A 336 -10.91 -16.48 -16.75
N ASP A 337 -12.13 -15.95 -16.94
CA ASP A 337 -12.41 -14.61 -17.46
C ASP A 337 -12.65 -13.57 -16.35
N SER A 338 -12.55 -13.92 -15.05
CA SER A 338 -12.61 -12.88 -14.01
C SER A 338 -11.32 -12.09 -14.08
N ASP A 339 -11.39 -10.95 -14.76
CA ASP A 339 -10.30 -9.99 -14.72
C ASP A 339 -10.03 -9.66 -13.27
N GLY A 340 -8.77 -9.84 -12.95
CA GLY A 340 -8.32 -9.75 -11.59
C GLY A 340 -8.73 -8.48 -10.88
N GLN A 341 -8.82 -7.37 -11.63
CA GLN A 341 -9.25 -6.03 -11.23
C GLN A 341 -10.55 -6.03 -10.39
N THR A 342 -11.43 -7.00 -10.58
CA THR A 342 -12.65 -7.16 -9.78
C THR A 342 -12.34 -7.42 -8.29
N VAL A 343 -11.29 -8.19 -7.99
CA VAL A 343 -10.88 -8.47 -6.61
C VAL A 343 -10.35 -7.21 -5.94
N GLU A 344 -9.47 -6.46 -6.60
CA GLU A 344 -8.97 -5.20 -6.04
C GLU A 344 -10.11 -4.21 -5.76
N HIS A 345 -11.10 -4.14 -6.67
CA HIS A 345 -12.26 -3.26 -6.54
C HIS A 345 -13.09 -3.60 -5.28
N GLU A 346 -13.58 -4.82 -5.18
CA GLU A 346 -14.47 -5.21 -4.08
C GLU A 346 -13.73 -5.31 -2.73
N ALA A 347 -12.47 -5.75 -2.74
CA ALA A 347 -11.64 -5.72 -1.54
C ALA A 347 -11.42 -4.28 -1.04
N THR A 348 -11.33 -3.30 -1.94
CA THR A 348 -11.22 -1.89 -1.56
C THR A 348 -12.46 -1.40 -0.82
N HIS A 349 -13.67 -1.76 -1.29
CA HIS A 349 -14.92 -1.47 -0.56
C HIS A 349 -14.90 -2.07 0.84
N GLN A 350 -14.51 -3.34 0.95
CA GLN A 350 -14.40 -4.04 2.23
C GLN A 350 -13.41 -3.36 3.19
N LEU A 351 -12.21 -3.02 2.70
CA LEU A 351 -11.17 -2.38 3.49
C LEU A 351 -11.62 -1.03 4.04
N PHE A 352 -12.30 -0.20 3.24
CA PHE A 352 -12.85 1.05 3.73
C PHE A 352 -13.98 0.84 4.76
N ALA A 353 -14.85 -0.15 4.54
CA ALA A 353 -16.00 -0.41 5.41
C ALA A 353 -15.62 -1.01 6.78
N GLU A 354 -14.57 -1.83 6.84
CA GLU A 354 -14.26 -2.66 8.01
C GLU A 354 -13.02 -2.21 8.81
N CYS A 355 -12.15 -1.35 8.26
CA CYS A 355 -10.95 -0.93 8.98
C CYS A 355 -11.22 0.00 10.18
N TRP A 356 -12.39 0.65 10.23
CA TRP A 356 -12.84 1.54 11.32
C TRP A 356 -14.36 1.48 11.48
N PRO A 357 -14.93 1.98 12.59
CA PRO A 357 -16.37 2.16 12.70
C PRO A 357 -16.89 3.08 11.59
N THR A 358 -17.73 2.53 10.72
CA THR A 358 -18.37 3.22 9.60
C THR A 358 -19.88 3.31 9.81
N ASN A 359 -20.51 4.23 9.08
CA ASN A 359 -21.95 4.34 9.00
C ASN A 359 -22.46 3.32 7.97
N PRO A 360 -23.34 2.36 8.33
CA PRO A 360 -23.80 1.30 7.43
C PRO A 360 -24.58 1.81 6.21
N VAL A 361 -25.08 3.05 6.24
CA VAL A 361 -25.79 3.67 5.10
C VAL A 361 -24.93 4.65 4.30
N ALA A 362 -23.60 4.67 4.51
CA ALA A 362 -22.68 5.49 3.71
C ALA A 362 -22.89 5.26 2.20
N GLY A 363 -22.94 6.34 1.42
CA GLY A 363 -23.19 6.28 -0.03
C GLY A 363 -24.65 6.03 -0.44
N THR A 364 -25.56 5.73 0.50
CA THR A 364 -26.97 5.42 0.16
C THR A 364 -27.69 6.61 -0.44
N HIS A 365 -27.51 7.80 0.14
CA HIS A 365 -28.22 9.02 -0.26
C HIS A 365 -27.41 9.95 -1.15
N HIS A 366 -26.09 9.97 -0.99
CA HIS A 366 -25.20 10.82 -1.79
C HIS A 366 -23.75 10.33 -1.72
N GLY A 367 -22.86 10.90 -2.56
CA GLY A 367 -21.41 10.69 -2.46
C GLY A 367 -20.90 9.33 -2.90
N ILE A 368 -21.76 8.40 -3.33
CA ILE A 368 -21.37 7.03 -3.73
C ILE A 368 -20.28 7.04 -4.82
N TRP A 369 -20.29 8.04 -5.70
CA TRP A 369 -19.31 8.21 -6.77
C TRP A 369 -17.87 8.16 -6.25
N ALA A 370 -17.57 8.71 -5.07
CA ALA A 370 -16.22 8.74 -4.55
C ALA A 370 -15.77 7.40 -3.98
N MET A 371 -16.71 6.62 -3.43
CA MET A 371 -16.44 5.25 -2.97
C MET A 371 -16.09 4.36 -4.17
N GLU A 372 -16.91 4.42 -5.22
CA GLU A 372 -16.65 3.71 -6.48
C GLU A 372 -15.38 4.21 -7.18
N ALA A 373 -15.11 5.52 -7.16
CA ALA A 373 -13.89 6.08 -7.71
C ALA A 373 -12.63 5.53 -7.01
N ALA A 374 -12.65 5.43 -5.68
CA ALA A 374 -11.54 4.88 -4.91
C ALA A 374 -11.32 3.38 -5.19
N ALA A 375 -12.39 2.61 -5.40
CA ALA A 375 -12.31 1.21 -5.80
C ALA A 375 -11.78 1.06 -7.25
N CYS A 376 -12.30 1.84 -8.19
CA CYS A 376 -11.81 1.90 -9.58
C CYS A 376 -10.34 2.30 -9.67
N TYR A 377 -9.84 3.12 -8.74
CA TYR A 377 -8.43 3.49 -8.68
C TYR A 377 -7.54 2.28 -8.40
N MET A 378 -7.97 1.38 -7.52
CA MET A 378 -7.19 0.20 -7.13
C MET A 378 -7.12 -0.86 -8.23
N GLU A 379 -7.99 -0.80 -9.24
CA GLU A 379 -7.90 -1.66 -10.44
C GLU A 379 -6.64 -1.37 -11.29
N SER A 380 -5.98 -0.23 -11.07
CA SER A 380 -4.78 0.19 -11.81
C SER A 380 -3.46 -0.27 -11.17
N ILE A 381 -3.50 -1.26 -10.28
CA ILE A 381 -2.30 -1.84 -9.68
C ILE A 381 -1.45 -2.52 -10.76
N GLU A 382 -0.19 -2.10 -10.88
CA GLU A 382 0.80 -2.72 -11.75
C GLU A 382 2.08 -3.06 -10.98
N LYS A 383 2.60 -4.27 -11.20
CA LYS A 383 3.84 -4.75 -10.56
C LYS A 383 5.07 -4.17 -11.25
N THR A 384 6.08 -3.80 -10.47
CA THR A 384 7.37 -3.29 -10.95
C THR A 384 8.54 -3.97 -10.22
N ASP A 385 9.77 -3.67 -10.65
CA ASP A 385 10.99 -4.21 -10.01
C ASP A 385 11.19 -3.72 -8.56
N PHE A 386 10.64 -2.56 -8.20
CA PHE A 386 10.77 -1.97 -6.86
C PHE A 386 9.54 -2.20 -5.96
N GLY A 387 8.45 -2.71 -6.52
CA GLY A 387 7.19 -2.92 -5.84
C GLY A 387 6.01 -2.79 -6.81
N PHE A 388 5.20 -1.75 -6.64
CA PHE A 388 4.02 -1.52 -7.48
C PHE A 388 3.86 -0.03 -7.81
N ILE A 389 3.11 0.23 -8.87
CA ILE A 389 2.52 1.54 -9.15
C ILE A 389 0.99 1.41 -9.12
N VAL A 390 0.31 2.48 -8.72
CA VAL A 390 -1.16 2.57 -8.75
C VAL A 390 -1.55 3.94 -9.27
N GLY A 391 -2.50 3.96 -10.18
CA GLY A 391 -2.91 5.15 -10.93
C GLY A 391 -1.94 5.48 -12.05
N GLY A 392 -2.15 6.62 -12.67
CA GLY A 392 -1.50 7.03 -13.90
C GLY A 392 -2.51 7.15 -15.02
N ARG A 393 -2.31 8.17 -15.85
CA ARG A 393 -3.24 8.52 -16.94
C ARG A 393 -3.39 7.42 -18.00
N ASN A 394 -2.48 6.46 -18.02
CA ASN A 394 -2.45 5.34 -18.96
C ASN A 394 -2.86 4.00 -18.33
N SER A 395 -3.24 3.98 -17.06
CA SER A 395 -3.51 2.76 -16.30
C SER A 395 -4.98 2.64 -15.92
N GLY A 396 -5.42 1.41 -15.65
CA GLY A 396 -6.82 1.10 -15.29
C GLY A 396 -7.81 1.64 -16.34
N ARG A 397 -8.88 2.28 -15.87
CA ARG A 397 -9.93 2.84 -16.76
C ARG A 397 -9.69 4.29 -17.16
N VAL A 398 -8.56 4.91 -16.81
CA VAL A 398 -8.28 6.32 -17.12
C VAL A 398 -8.20 6.57 -18.65
N PRO A 399 -7.62 5.67 -19.47
CA PRO A 399 -7.70 5.81 -20.94
C PRO A 399 -9.14 5.90 -21.45
N ALA A 400 -10.04 5.06 -20.93
CA ALA A 400 -11.45 5.12 -21.27
C ALA A 400 -12.08 6.43 -20.78
N ALA A 401 -11.72 6.92 -19.58
CA ALA A 401 -12.18 8.22 -19.07
C ALA A 401 -11.82 9.37 -20.01
N LYS A 402 -10.60 9.33 -20.55
CA LYS A 402 -10.09 10.29 -21.54
C LYS A 402 -10.88 10.21 -22.84
N GLU A 403 -11.10 9.00 -23.36
CA GLU A 403 -11.93 8.78 -24.55
C GLU A 403 -13.37 9.29 -24.34
N ARG A 404 -14.00 8.96 -23.20
CA ARG A 404 -15.35 9.46 -22.87
C ARG A 404 -15.40 10.98 -22.89
N LEU A 405 -14.40 11.65 -22.33
CA LEU A 405 -14.36 13.10 -22.26
C LEU A 405 -14.17 13.77 -23.64
N PHE A 406 -13.21 13.29 -24.44
CA PHE A 406 -12.79 13.99 -25.66
C PHE A 406 -13.47 13.47 -26.94
N ASN A 407 -13.84 12.20 -27.00
CA ASN A 407 -14.46 11.60 -28.18
C ASN A 407 -15.98 11.54 -28.04
N ASP A 408 -16.47 11.05 -26.89
CA ASP A 408 -17.92 10.93 -26.66
C ASP A 408 -18.56 12.22 -26.14
N SER A 409 -17.75 13.25 -25.85
CA SER A 409 -18.19 14.49 -25.20
C SER A 409 -18.96 14.25 -23.89
N PHE A 410 -18.63 13.16 -23.20
CA PHE A 410 -19.30 12.75 -21.97
C PHE A 410 -18.58 13.31 -20.75
N PHE A 411 -19.29 14.11 -19.96
CA PHE A 411 -18.84 14.58 -18.66
C PHE A 411 -20.04 14.86 -17.76
N LEU A 412 -20.15 14.13 -16.66
CA LEU A 412 -21.13 14.40 -15.61
C LEU A 412 -20.53 15.37 -14.58
N PRO A 413 -21.06 16.60 -14.42
CA PRO A 413 -20.47 17.58 -13.51
C PRO A 413 -20.41 17.11 -12.06
N LEU A 414 -19.32 17.44 -11.35
CA LEU A 414 -19.10 17.06 -9.96
C LEU A 414 -20.26 17.42 -9.02
N ARG A 415 -20.91 18.57 -9.24
CA ARG A 415 -22.08 18.99 -8.46
C ARG A 415 -23.28 18.04 -8.60
N LYS A 416 -23.44 17.41 -9.78
CA LYS A 416 -24.47 16.38 -10.01
C LYS A 416 -24.02 15.05 -9.40
N LEU A 417 -22.80 14.60 -9.71
CA LEU A 417 -22.22 13.37 -9.16
C LEU A 417 -22.29 13.31 -7.64
N ALA A 418 -21.93 14.41 -6.96
CA ALA A 418 -21.90 14.47 -5.50
C ALA A 418 -23.25 14.22 -4.83
N LYS A 419 -24.36 14.48 -5.53
CA LYS A 419 -25.73 14.27 -5.04
C LYS A 419 -26.27 12.87 -5.32
N LEU A 420 -25.61 12.08 -6.15
CA LEU A 420 -26.08 10.74 -6.47
C LEU A 420 -25.87 9.82 -5.25
N GLY A 421 -26.95 9.18 -4.83
CA GLY A 421 -26.92 8.02 -3.95
C GLY A 421 -26.80 6.72 -4.76
N ARG A 422 -26.51 5.62 -4.07
CA ARG A 422 -26.28 4.28 -4.68
C ARG A 422 -27.38 3.88 -5.66
N ARG A 423 -28.65 3.90 -5.22
CA ARG A 423 -29.79 3.48 -6.06
C ARG A 423 -29.93 4.35 -7.31
N THR A 424 -29.74 5.66 -7.18
CA THR A 424 -29.84 6.57 -8.32
C THR A 424 -28.73 6.28 -9.33
N LEU A 425 -27.48 6.17 -8.86
CA LEU A 425 -26.34 5.85 -9.72
C LEU A 425 -26.53 4.52 -10.46
N GLN A 426 -26.94 3.46 -9.77
CA GLN A 426 -27.13 2.13 -10.37
C GLN A 426 -28.20 2.09 -11.48
N ASN A 427 -29.13 3.06 -11.50
CA ASN A 427 -30.16 3.17 -12.52
C ASN A 427 -29.80 4.15 -13.65
N GLU A 428 -28.61 4.77 -13.62
CA GLU A 428 -28.15 5.63 -14.70
C GLU A 428 -27.91 4.82 -15.99
N PRO A 429 -28.48 5.22 -17.15
CA PRO A 429 -28.30 4.51 -18.42
C PRO A 429 -26.84 4.45 -18.86
N ASP A 430 -26.09 5.53 -18.59
CA ASP A 430 -24.68 5.68 -18.95
C ASP A 430 -23.73 5.18 -17.85
N LEU A 431 -24.18 4.28 -16.96
CA LEU A 431 -23.38 3.78 -15.83
C LEU A 431 -21.94 3.38 -16.21
N PRO A 432 -21.68 2.64 -17.31
CA PRO A 432 -20.31 2.30 -17.70
C PRO A 432 -19.44 3.53 -17.97
N LYS A 433 -19.98 4.56 -18.63
CA LYS A 433 -19.26 5.82 -18.91
C LYS A 433 -19.02 6.60 -17.62
N ILE A 434 -19.97 6.58 -16.69
CA ILE A 434 -19.80 7.18 -15.36
C ILE A 434 -18.60 6.50 -14.67
N TYR A 435 -18.54 5.16 -14.61
CA TYR A 435 -17.42 4.44 -13.98
C TYR A 435 -16.06 4.76 -14.62
N SER A 436 -15.99 4.92 -15.95
CA SER A 436 -14.77 5.43 -16.61
C SER A 436 -14.40 6.81 -16.05
N GLN A 437 -15.34 7.75 -15.99
CA GLN A 437 -15.10 9.08 -15.39
C GLN A 437 -14.69 8.99 -13.91
N LEU A 438 -15.27 8.08 -13.12
CA LEU A 438 -14.93 7.90 -11.71
C LEU A 438 -13.45 7.50 -11.54
N SER A 439 -12.96 6.58 -12.36
CA SER A 439 -11.54 6.19 -12.38
C SER A 439 -10.64 7.39 -12.69
N GLY A 440 -10.95 8.17 -13.73
CA GLY A 440 -10.22 9.39 -14.06
C GLY A 440 -10.26 10.44 -12.94
N LEU A 441 -11.40 10.61 -12.27
CA LEU A 441 -11.54 11.53 -11.14
C LEU A 441 -10.69 11.10 -9.95
N ALA A 442 -10.68 9.82 -9.59
CA ALA A 442 -9.81 9.33 -8.52
C ALA A 442 -8.33 9.57 -8.84
N ASP A 443 -7.91 9.28 -10.08
CA ASP A 443 -6.55 9.53 -10.53
C ASP A 443 -6.18 11.02 -10.45
N PHE A 444 -7.07 11.91 -10.91
CA PHE A 444 -6.90 13.35 -10.73
C PHE A 444 -6.81 13.77 -9.27
N PHE A 445 -7.69 13.27 -8.40
CA PHE A 445 -7.66 13.67 -6.99
C PHE A 445 -6.42 13.14 -6.25
N ILE A 446 -5.91 11.96 -6.62
CA ILE A 446 -4.76 11.34 -5.97
C ILE A 446 -3.43 11.83 -6.55
N ASN A 447 -3.32 12.00 -7.87
CA ASN A 447 -2.08 12.30 -8.59
C ASN A 447 -2.03 13.72 -9.16
N GLY A 448 -3.17 14.33 -9.47
CA GLY A 448 -3.28 15.65 -10.09
C GLY A 448 -2.61 16.76 -9.29
N GLU A 449 -1.98 17.70 -10.00
CA GLU A 449 -1.20 18.80 -9.41
C GLU A 449 -0.18 18.32 -8.36
N ARG A 450 0.52 17.21 -8.64
CA ARG A 450 1.50 16.58 -7.72
C ARG A 450 0.86 16.11 -6.42
N GLY A 451 -0.34 15.53 -6.53
CA GLY A 451 -1.10 15.00 -5.40
C GLY A 451 -1.69 16.05 -4.47
N ARG A 452 -1.83 17.30 -4.93
CA ARG A 452 -2.37 18.43 -4.13
C ARG A 452 -3.71 18.09 -3.46
N TYR A 453 -4.56 17.33 -4.12
CA TYR A 453 -5.91 17.04 -3.67
C TYR A 453 -6.04 15.72 -2.91
N ARG A 454 -4.96 14.91 -2.82
CA ARG A 454 -5.02 13.54 -2.31
C ARG A 454 -5.53 13.49 -0.87
N ASP A 455 -4.90 14.30 -0.02
CA ASP A 455 -5.25 14.43 1.38
C ASP A 455 -6.74 14.87 1.54
N ALA A 456 -7.20 15.85 0.75
CA ALA A 456 -8.60 16.29 0.76
C ALA A 456 -9.57 15.18 0.33
N PHE A 457 -9.22 14.40 -0.70
CA PHE A 457 -10.03 13.28 -1.18
C PHE A 457 -10.09 12.13 -0.15
N VAL A 458 -8.96 11.78 0.47
CA VAL A 458 -8.93 10.76 1.52
C VAL A 458 -9.73 11.19 2.75
N GLU A 459 -9.63 12.45 3.17
CA GLU A 459 -10.46 12.98 4.25
C GLU A 459 -11.96 13.00 3.88
N TYR A 460 -12.30 13.29 2.62
CA TYR A 460 -13.67 13.19 2.14
C TYR A 460 -14.20 11.76 2.26
N LEU A 461 -13.42 10.75 1.86
CA LEU A 461 -13.76 9.33 2.06
C LEU A 461 -13.96 9.02 3.55
N VAL A 462 -13.07 9.46 4.44
CA VAL A 462 -13.23 9.28 5.90
C VAL A 462 -14.58 9.82 6.37
N ARG A 463 -14.94 11.04 5.98
CA ARG A 463 -16.21 11.67 6.38
C ARG A 463 -17.42 10.97 5.76
N LEU A 464 -17.32 10.53 4.51
CA LEU A 464 -18.38 9.83 3.82
C LEU A 464 -18.68 8.48 4.46
N TYR A 465 -17.65 7.67 4.70
CA TYR A 465 -17.78 6.38 5.39
C TYR A 465 -18.24 6.54 6.84
N ARG A 466 -18.03 7.70 7.48
CA ARG A 466 -18.56 8.00 8.83
C ARG A 466 -19.95 8.63 8.83
N GLY A 467 -20.52 8.92 7.65
CA GLY A 467 -21.81 9.60 7.52
C GLY A 467 -21.80 11.05 8.01
N THR A 468 -20.64 11.71 8.00
CA THR A 468 -20.48 13.12 8.39
C THR A 468 -20.13 14.03 7.20
N ALA A 469 -20.03 13.46 6.00
CA ALA A 469 -19.88 14.23 4.78
C ALA A 469 -21.23 14.75 4.32
N GLU A 470 -21.29 16.04 3.99
CA GLU A 470 -22.31 16.65 3.14
C GLU A 470 -21.86 16.66 1.67
N HIS A 471 -22.80 16.95 0.76
CA HIS A 471 -22.50 17.20 -0.66
C HIS A 471 -21.27 18.13 -0.79
N GLU A 472 -21.23 19.21 0.01
CA GLU A 472 -20.20 20.24 -0.12
C GLU A 472 -18.81 19.94 0.43
N THR A 473 -18.65 18.78 1.02
CA THR A 473 -17.49 18.50 1.85
C THR A 473 -16.20 18.49 1.05
N LEU A 474 -16.18 17.82 -0.11
CA LEU A 474 -14.97 17.69 -0.91
C LEU A 474 -14.44 19.04 -1.40
N TRP A 475 -15.29 19.90 -1.95
CA TRP A 475 -14.84 21.20 -2.44
C TRP A 475 -14.40 22.15 -1.33
N LYS A 476 -15.04 22.09 -0.16
CA LYS A 476 -14.58 22.83 1.03
C LYS A 476 -13.19 22.38 1.46
N LEU A 477 -12.92 21.07 1.45
CA LEU A 477 -11.60 20.52 1.73
C LEU A 477 -10.55 20.93 0.68
N CYS A 478 -10.93 20.92 -0.61
CA CYS A 478 -10.05 21.34 -1.71
C CYS A 478 -9.88 22.87 -1.82
N LYS A 479 -10.73 23.66 -1.13
CA LYS A 479 -10.81 25.12 -1.25
C LYS A 479 -11.00 25.60 -2.70
N LYS A 480 -11.85 24.91 -3.45
CA LYS A 480 -12.18 25.18 -4.86
C LYS A 480 -13.64 24.89 -5.12
N SER A 481 -14.30 25.59 -6.03
CA SER A 481 -15.65 25.24 -6.44
C SER A 481 -15.67 23.88 -7.18
N PRO A 482 -16.79 23.15 -7.21
CA PRO A 482 -16.89 21.93 -8.00
C PRO A 482 -16.70 22.18 -9.50
N GLU A 483 -17.02 23.38 -10.00
CA GLU A 483 -16.75 23.78 -11.38
C GLU A 483 -15.25 23.94 -11.65
N GLU A 484 -14.51 24.62 -10.75
CA GLU A 484 -13.05 24.76 -10.86
C GLU A 484 -12.34 23.40 -10.81
N LEU A 485 -12.81 22.48 -9.96
CA LEU A 485 -12.30 21.11 -9.90
C LEU A 485 -12.60 20.33 -11.19
N GLY A 486 -13.79 20.53 -11.77
CA GLY A 486 -14.14 19.94 -13.06
C GLY A 486 -13.22 20.41 -14.19
N GLU A 487 -12.90 21.70 -14.25
CA GLU A 487 -11.96 22.24 -15.25
C GLU A 487 -10.51 21.82 -14.98
N ALA A 488 -10.11 21.67 -13.72
CA ALA A 488 -8.81 21.10 -13.36
C ALA A 488 -8.70 19.64 -13.80
N TYR A 489 -9.74 18.83 -13.59
CA TYR A 489 -9.81 17.44 -14.05
C TYR A 489 -9.70 17.33 -15.59
N LYS A 490 -10.45 18.15 -16.34
CA LYS A 490 -10.36 18.15 -17.81
C LYS A 490 -8.94 18.45 -18.29
N ARG A 491 -8.30 19.49 -17.72
CA ARG A 491 -6.90 19.82 -18.02
C ARG A 491 -5.94 18.70 -17.68
N TYR A 492 -6.15 18.03 -16.55
CA TYR A 492 -5.36 16.88 -16.14
C TYR A 492 -5.41 15.74 -17.16
N LEU A 493 -6.60 15.41 -17.69
CA LEU A 493 -6.72 14.39 -18.75
C LEU A 493 -6.21 14.86 -20.13
N SER A 494 -6.22 16.17 -20.39
CA SER A 494 -5.66 16.74 -21.62
C SER A 494 -4.13 16.73 -21.64
N SER A 495 -3.46 16.86 -20.49
CA SER A 495 -1.99 16.84 -20.45
C SER A 495 -1.45 15.48 -20.91
N GLN A 496 -0.37 15.52 -21.68
CA GLN A 496 0.39 14.32 -22.06
C GLN A 496 1.15 13.73 -20.89
#